data_AF-A0A6A4TPX8-F1
#
_entry.id   AF-A0A6A4TPX8-F1
#
_cell.length_a   1.000
_cell.length_b   1.000
_cell.length_c   1.000
_cell.angle_alpha   90.00
_cell.angle_beta   90.00
_cell.angle_gamma   90.00
#
_symmetry.space_group_name_H-M   'P 1'
#
loop_
_entity.id
_entity.type
_entity.pdbx_description
1 polymer ?
#
loop_
_entity_poly.entity_id
_entity_poly.type
_entity_poly.pdbx_seq_one_letter_code
_entity_poly.pdbx_strand_id
1 'polypeptide(L)'
;MICSTGYGNLSPSTVSGQVFCVFYALCGIPLNLAFLKQLGKCLTIRLGRLKKGMVSVVPHKQTVEALALSLFFISGSLLFLVIPPLLFSYVEGWTFGEGFYFAFITLSTIGFGDYVVGTDPGKEYISLYRSLAGIWIIFALAWLALILNMGSRVMQHVVVLTHPGFKQQEEEEDVSSCKLEDTSKI
;
A
#
# COMPACT_ATOMS: atom_id res chain seq x y z
N MET A 1 -2.67 -0.86 14.01
CA MET A 1 -3.52 0.34 14.13
C MET A 1 -2.63 1.55 13.96
N ILE A 2 -2.68 2.22 12.81
CA ILE A 2 -1.94 3.45 12.58
C ILE A 2 -2.89 4.39 11.84
N CYS A 3 -3.22 5.50 12.52
CA CYS A 3 -3.95 6.70 12.09
C CYS A 3 -5.49 6.64 11.87
N SER A 4 -6.17 7.58 12.56
CA SER A 4 -7.48 8.21 12.28
C SER A 4 -8.82 7.47 12.44
N THR A 5 -8.84 6.20 12.81
CA THR A 5 -10.01 5.37 13.21
C THR A 5 -10.61 5.59 14.61
N GLY A 6 -11.22 6.73 14.94
CA GLY A 6 -11.90 6.95 16.23
C GLY A 6 -13.19 6.14 16.45
N TYR A 7 -13.09 4.81 16.62
CA TYR A 7 -14.22 3.97 17.05
C TYR A 7 -14.19 3.76 18.57
N GLY A 8 -14.99 4.57 19.27
CA GLY A 8 -15.15 4.61 20.73
C GLY A 8 -15.80 3.38 21.38
N ASN A 9 -15.59 2.17 20.87
CA ASN A 9 -16.16 0.95 21.48
C ASN A 9 -15.19 -0.25 21.57
N LEU A 10 -13.95 -0.15 21.08
CA LEU A 10 -12.92 -1.20 21.18
C LEU A 10 -11.55 -0.61 21.54
N SER A 11 -11.50 0.24 22.57
CA SER A 11 -10.21 0.57 23.20
C SER A 11 -9.83 -0.53 24.20
N PRO A 12 -8.57 -1.02 24.21
CA PRO A 12 -8.11 -1.89 25.28
C PRO A 12 -8.26 -1.14 26.61
N SER A 13 -9.25 -1.54 27.40
CA SER A 13 -9.52 -0.95 28.73
C SER A 13 -8.48 -1.38 29.77
N THR A 14 -7.64 -2.37 29.42
CA THR A 14 -6.56 -2.87 30.26
C THR A 14 -5.25 -2.16 29.97
N VAL A 15 -4.58 -1.69 31.04
CA VAL A 15 -3.27 -1.01 30.99
C VAL A 15 -2.24 -1.85 30.22
N SER A 16 -2.26 -3.17 30.38
CA SER A 16 -1.37 -4.10 29.67
C SER A 16 -1.60 -4.12 28.15
N GLY A 17 -2.85 -4.03 27.69
CA GLY A 17 -3.19 -3.99 26.27
C GLY A 17 -2.77 -2.69 25.59
N GLN A 18 -2.85 -1.56 26.32
CA GLN A 18 -2.39 -0.26 25.84
C GLN A 18 -0.87 -0.24 25.65
N VAL A 19 -0.11 -0.73 26.63
CA VAL A 19 1.35 -0.80 26.54
C VAL A 19 1.79 -1.69 25.37
N PHE A 20 1.16 -2.86 25.19
CA PHE A 20 1.44 -3.74 24.06
C PHE A 20 1.17 -3.07 22.69
N CYS A 21 0.07 -2.31 22.59
CA CYS A 21 -0.28 -1.58 21.36
C CYS A 21 0.79 -0.53 20.99
N VAL A 22 1.35 0.18 21.98
CA VAL A 22 2.41 1.17 21.75
C VAL A 22 3.69 0.51 21.20
N PHE A 23 4.14 -0.61 21.80
CA PHE A 23 5.30 -1.34 21.28
C PHE A 23 5.07 -1.92 19.89
N TYR A 24 3.87 -2.45 19.64
CA TYR A 24 3.49 -2.96 18.33
C TYR A 24 3.48 -1.86 17.26
N ALA A 25 2.98 -0.66 17.57
CA ALA A 25 3.01 0.47 16.65
C ALA A 25 4.44 0.95 16.38
N LEU A 26 5.27 1.06 17.42
CA LEU A 26 6.65 1.55 17.31
C LEU A 26 7.52 0.63 16.44
N CYS A 27 7.33 -0.69 16.48
CA CYS A 27 8.01 -1.62 15.59
C CYS A 27 7.30 -1.78 14.24
N GLY A 28 5.96 -1.74 14.22
CA GLY A 28 5.14 -1.97 13.03
C GLY A 28 5.25 -0.86 12.00
N ILE A 29 5.26 0.41 12.41
CA ILE A 29 5.40 1.57 11.51
C ILE A 29 6.73 1.51 10.71
N PRO A 30 7.91 1.41 11.34
CA PRO A 30 9.18 1.36 10.61
C PRO A 30 9.32 0.07 9.80
N LEU A 31 8.82 -1.07 10.28
CA LEU A 31 8.83 -2.32 9.52
C LEU A 31 7.97 -2.21 8.26
N ASN A 32 6.77 -1.63 8.37
CA ASN A 32 5.89 -1.42 7.22
C ASN A 32 6.54 -0.45 6.21
N LEU A 33 7.17 0.63 6.68
CA LEU A 33 7.89 1.57 5.81
C LEU A 33 9.13 0.95 5.14
N ALA A 34 9.91 0.15 5.87
CA ALA A 34 11.07 -0.56 5.33
C ALA A 34 10.63 -1.61 4.30
N PHE A 35 9.56 -2.34 4.58
CA PHE A 35 8.96 -3.32 3.67
C PHE A 35 8.47 -2.66 2.39
N LEU A 36 7.77 -1.53 2.47
CA LEU A 36 7.35 -0.73 1.31
C LEU A 36 8.55 -0.29 0.45
N LYS A 37 9.65 0.14 1.09
CA LYS A 37 10.89 0.52 0.38
C LYS A 37 11.55 -0.68 -0.32
N GLN A 38 11.63 -1.83 0.35
CA GLN A 38 12.21 -3.04 -0.24
C GLN A 38 11.36 -3.58 -1.39
N LEU A 39 10.04 -3.59 -1.26
CA LEU A 39 9.13 -3.96 -2.34
C LEU A 39 9.22 -3.00 -3.52
N GLY A 40 9.29 -1.68 -3.27
CA GLY A 40 9.50 -0.67 -4.31
C GLY A 40 10.82 -0.84 -5.06
N LYS A 41 11.90 -1.19 -4.35
CA LYS A 41 13.19 -1.56 -4.96
C LYS A 41 13.11 -2.85 -5.75
N CYS A 42 12.51 -3.91 -5.19
CA CYS A 42 12.30 -5.19 -5.88
C CYS A 42 11.52 -5.01 -7.18
N LEU A 43 10.43 -4.23 -7.14
CA LEU A 43 9.63 -3.89 -8.32
C LEU A 43 10.48 -3.17 -9.37
N THR A 44 11.25 -2.16 -8.95
CA THR A 44 12.13 -1.39 -9.84
C THR A 44 13.27 -2.25 -10.42
N ILE A 45 13.83 -3.16 -9.64
CA ILE A 45 14.87 -4.10 -10.07
C ILE A 45 14.30 -5.14 -11.03
N ARG A 46 13.10 -5.69 -10.77
CA ARG A 46 12.44 -6.62 -11.69
C ARG A 46 12.09 -5.93 -13.01
N LEU A 47 11.55 -4.72 -12.96
CA LEU A 47 11.34 -3.86 -14.14
C LEU A 47 12.67 -3.60 -14.88
N GLY A 48 13.76 -3.32 -14.16
CA GLY A 48 15.08 -3.08 -14.73
C GLY A 48 15.74 -4.30 -15.35
N ARG A 49 15.57 -5.49 -14.76
CA ARG A 49 16.08 -6.77 -15.31
C ARG A 49 15.31 -7.21 -16.55
N LEU A 50 13.98 -7.06 -16.54
CA LEU A 50 13.15 -7.28 -17.74
C LEU A 50 13.52 -6.29 -18.85
N LYS A 51 13.65 -5.00 -18.51
CA LYS A 51 14.10 -3.97 -19.44
C LYS A 51 15.48 -4.30 -20.04
N LYS A 52 16.47 -4.70 -19.23
CA LYS A 52 17.84 -4.96 -19.69
C LYS A 52 17.97 -6.27 -20.49
N GLY A 53 17.15 -7.28 -20.20
CA GLY A 53 17.09 -8.52 -20.98
C GLY A 53 16.48 -8.35 -22.38
N MET A 54 15.53 -7.43 -22.54
CA MET A 54 14.82 -7.20 -23.81
C MET A 54 15.33 -6.03 -24.65
N VAL A 55 16.01 -5.04 -24.05
CA VAL A 55 16.58 -3.89 -24.78
C VAL A 55 17.62 -4.32 -25.82
N SER A 56 18.19 -5.52 -25.69
CA SER A 56 19.11 -6.04 -26.70
C SER A 56 18.42 -6.50 -28.00
N VAL A 57 17.09 -6.56 -28.08
CA VAL A 57 16.41 -7.22 -29.21
C VAL A 57 15.39 -6.35 -29.97
N VAL A 58 14.59 -5.45 -29.36
CA VAL A 58 13.64 -4.59 -30.13
C VAL A 58 13.26 -3.27 -29.40
N PRO A 59 13.50 -2.06 -29.98
CA PRO A 59 13.19 -0.78 -29.34
C PRO A 59 11.70 -0.36 -29.34
N HIS A 60 10.81 -0.97 -30.14
CA HIS A 60 9.37 -0.61 -30.20
C HIS A 60 8.46 -1.51 -29.33
N LYS A 61 8.89 -2.73 -28.98
CA LYS A 61 8.09 -3.69 -28.18
C LYS A 61 8.09 -3.42 -26.66
N GLN A 62 8.98 -2.56 -26.16
CA GLN A 62 9.15 -2.37 -24.72
C GLN A 62 7.99 -1.62 -24.06
N THR A 63 7.36 -0.69 -24.78
CA THR A 63 6.15 0.02 -24.31
C THR A 63 4.96 -0.93 -24.19
N VAL A 64 4.78 -1.86 -25.14
CA VAL A 64 3.67 -2.82 -25.08
C VAL A 64 3.84 -3.87 -23.99
N GLU A 65 5.07 -4.24 -23.64
CA GLU A 65 5.32 -5.16 -22.51
C GLU A 65 5.26 -4.47 -21.15
N ALA A 66 5.74 -3.23 -21.03
CA ALA A 66 5.50 -2.42 -19.83
C ALA A 66 4.00 -2.15 -19.63
N LEU A 67 3.29 -1.86 -20.72
CA LEU A 67 1.83 -1.75 -20.74
C LEU A 67 1.20 -3.08 -20.33
N ALA A 68 1.60 -4.21 -20.92
CA ALA A 68 1.06 -5.53 -20.58
C ALA A 68 1.33 -5.93 -19.12
N LEU A 69 2.52 -5.65 -18.58
CA LEU A 69 2.84 -5.86 -17.17
C LEU A 69 2.05 -4.92 -16.26
N SER A 70 1.85 -3.66 -16.67
CA SER A 70 1.01 -2.71 -15.92
C SER A 70 -0.45 -3.18 -15.92
N LEU A 71 -0.95 -3.67 -17.06
CA LEU A 71 -2.29 -4.23 -17.20
C LEU A 71 -2.44 -5.52 -16.39
N PHE A 72 -1.42 -6.37 -16.34
CA PHE A 72 -1.38 -7.56 -15.49
C PHE A 72 -1.40 -7.20 -14.00
N PHE A 73 -0.67 -6.16 -13.59
CA PHE A 73 -0.70 -5.63 -12.22
C PHE A 73 -2.06 -5.03 -11.87
N ILE A 74 -2.66 -4.26 -12.78
CA ILE A 74 -4.00 -3.67 -12.61
C ILE A 74 -5.05 -4.80 -12.53
N SER A 75 -4.97 -5.79 -13.42
CA SER A 75 -5.83 -6.97 -13.39
C SER A 75 -5.69 -7.76 -12.09
N GLY A 76 -4.45 -8.00 -11.63
CA GLY A 76 -4.18 -8.62 -10.34
C GLY A 76 -4.71 -7.81 -9.15
N SER A 77 -4.62 -6.48 -9.21
CA SER A 77 -5.17 -5.59 -8.18
C SER A 77 -6.70 -5.66 -8.10
N LEU A 78 -7.37 -5.76 -9.25
CA LEU A 78 -8.82 -5.87 -9.33
C LEU A 78 -9.28 -7.22 -8.74
N LEU A 79 -8.61 -8.31 -9.10
CA LEU A 79 -8.87 -9.63 -8.52
C LEU A 79 -8.62 -9.63 -7.00
N PHE A 80 -7.52 -9.05 -6.55
CA PHE A 80 -7.18 -8.97 -5.13
C PHE A 80 -8.15 -8.07 -4.33
N LEU A 81 -8.81 -7.12 -4.98
CA LEU A 81 -9.89 -6.32 -4.38
C LEU A 81 -11.24 -7.01 -4.36
N VAL A 82 -11.54 -7.89 -5.32
CA VAL A 82 -12.88 -8.51 -5.47
C VAL A 82 -12.99 -9.88 -4.77
N ILE A 83 -11.92 -10.68 -4.79
CA ILE A 83 -11.91 -12.03 -4.18
C ILE A 83 -12.17 -12.00 -2.66
N PRO A 84 -11.52 -11.14 -1.86
CA PRO A 84 -11.74 -11.11 -0.41
C PRO A 84 -13.15 -10.65 0.00
N PRO A 85 -13.75 -9.58 -0.59
CA PRO A 85 -15.16 -9.25 -0.39
C PRO A 85 -16.13 -10.38 -0.71
N LEU A 86 -15.87 -11.15 -1.77
CA LEU A 86 -16.68 -12.33 -2.08
C LEU A 86 -16.56 -13.39 -0.99
N LEU A 87 -15.35 -13.63 -0.49
CA LEU A 87 -15.11 -14.55 0.61
C LEU A 87 -15.81 -14.09 1.89
N PHE A 88 -15.73 -12.80 2.24
CA PHE A 88 -16.41 -12.23 3.40
C PHE A 88 -17.93 -12.28 3.25
N SER A 89 -18.46 -11.96 2.07
CA SER A 89 -19.89 -12.10 1.76
C SER A 89 -20.37 -13.55 1.93
N TYR A 90 -19.57 -14.53 1.51
CA TYR A 90 -19.92 -15.95 1.68
C TYR A 90 -19.86 -16.41 3.14
N VAL A 91 -18.82 -16.03 3.89
CA VAL A 91 -18.62 -16.47 5.29
C VAL A 91 -19.54 -15.73 6.26
N GLU A 92 -19.64 -14.41 6.13
CA GLU A 92 -20.47 -13.56 7.00
C GLU A 92 -21.95 -13.57 6.58
N GLY A 93 -22.27 -14.07 5.38
CA GLY A 93 -23.63 -14.02 4.84
C GLY A 93 -24.07 -12.62 4.44
N TRP A 94 -23.13 -11.68 4.31
CA TRP A 94 -23.38 -10.34 3.78
C TRP A 94 -23.64 -10.39 2.28
N THR A 95 -24.31 -9.39 1.74
CA THR A 95 -24.37 -9.18 0.30
C THR A 95 -22.99 -8.81 -0.27
N PHE A 96 -22.77 -9.04 -1.57
CA PHE A 96 -21.53 -8.65 -2.22
C PHE A 96 -21.24 -7.15 -2.08
N GLY A 97 -22.29 -6.31 -2.10
CA GLY A 97 -22.17 -4.87 -1.91
C GLY A 97 -21.65 -4.48 -0.53
N GLU A 98 -22.13 -5.16 0.52
CA GLU A 98 -21.67 -4.96 1.90
C GLU A 98 -20.22 -5.43 2.10
N GLY A 99 -19.86 -6.59 1.55
CA GLY A 99 -18.48 -7.08 1.56
C GLY A 99 -17.51 -6.14 0.83
N PHE A 100 -17.94 -5.58 -0.31
CA PHE A 100 -17.14 -4.60 -1.05
C PHE A 100 -17.04 -3.27 -0.31
N TYR A 101 -18.14 -2.80 0.28
CA TYR A 101 -18.16 -1.61 1.12
C TYR A 101 -17.19 -1.76 2.30
N PHE A 102 -17.23 -2.88 3.02
CA PHE A 102 -16.28 -3.21 4.09
C PHE A 102 -14.82 -3.15 3.62
N ALA A 103 -14.50 -3.77 2.48
CA ALA A 103 -13.15 -3.72 1.94
C ALA A 103 -12.74 -2.29 1.55
N PHE A 104 -13.62 -1.52 0.91
CA PHE A 104 -13.34 -0.14 0.53
C PHE A 104 -13.08 0.75 1.75
N ILE A 105 -13.96 0.74 2.76
CA ILE A 105 -13.79 1.56 3.97
C ILE A 105 -12.53 1.15 4.75
N THR A 106 -12.17 -0.13 4.72
CA THR A 106 -10.97 -0.64 5.40
C THR A 106 -9.68 -0.22 4.68
N LEU A 107 -9.66 -0.30 3.35
CA LEU A 107 -8.50 0.04 2.53
C LEU A 107 -8.29 1.53 2.36
N SER A 108 -9.37 2.30 2.28
CA SER A 108 -9.34 3.76 2.35
C SER A 108 -8.99 4.27 3.75
N THR A 109 -8.84 3.37 4.73
CA THR A 109 -8.58 3.69 6.14
C THR A 109 -9.66 4.57 6.79
N ILE A 110 -10.86 4.65 6.18
CA ILE A 110 -12.03 5.31 6.76
C ILE A 110 -12.49 4.50 7.97
N GLY A 111 -12.72 3.19 7.78
CA GLY A 111 -12.95 2.22 8.84
C GLY A 111 -14.16 2.50 9.73
N PHE A 112 -15.37 2.61 9.16
CA PHE A 112 -16.59 2.92 9.90
C PHE A 112 -17.06 1.88 10.94
N GLY A 113 -16.42 0.71 11.03
CA GLY A 113 -16.69 -0.27 12.08
C GLY A 113 -18.14 -0.79 12.18
N ASP A 114 -18.99 -0.50 11.20
CA ASP A 114 -20.37 -0.96 11.03
C ASP A 114 -20.41 -2.40 10.52
N TYR A 115 -19.48 -2.75 9.64
CA TYR A 115 -19.20 -4.12 9.23
C TYR A 115 -17.83 -4.53 9.76
N VAL A 116 -17.78 -5.61 10.56
CA VAL A 116 -16.54 -6.14 11.14
C VAL A 116 -16.56 -7.67 11.11
N VAL A 117 -15.61 -8.25 10.39
CA VAL A 117 -15.49 -9.70 10.24
C VAL A 117 -15.26 -10.42 11.58
N GLY A 118 -15.95 -11.55 11.79
CA GLY A 118 -15.79 -12.41 12.95
C GLY A 118 -16.26 -11.81 14.29
N THR A 119 -17.31 -10.99 14.25
CA THR A 119 -17.91 -10.33 15.44
C THR A 119 -19.32 -10.84 15.76
N ASP A 120 -19.97 -11.61 14.87
CA ASP A 120 -21.33 -12.09 15.12
C ASP A 120 -21.36 -13.15 16.23
N PRO A 121 -22.10 -12.92 17.34
CA PRO A 121 -22.17 -13.86 18.47
C PRO A 121 -22.97 -15.14 18.16
N GLY A 122 -23.65 -15.19 17.01
CA GLY A 122 -24.47 -16.33 16.57
C GLY A 122 -23.79 -17.31 15.62
N LYS A 123 -22.52 -17.08 15.25
CA LYS A 123 -21.77 -17.93 14.32
C LYS A 123 -20.42 -18.31 14.93
N GLU A 124 -20.08 -19.61 14.88
CA GLU A 124 -18.75 -20.06 15.28
C GLU A 124 -17.73 -19.79 14.16
N TYR A 125 -16.98 -18.71 14.31
CA TYR A 125 -15.87 -18.41 13.40
C TYR A 125 -14.59 -19.11 13.85
N ILE A 126 -13.88 -19.67 12.88
CA ILE A 126 -12.52 -20.18 13.11
C ILE A 126 -11.63 -18.98 13.45
N SER A 127 -10.88 -19.02 14.56
CA SER A 127 -9.95 -17.93 14.95
C SER A 127 -8.92 -17.57 13.85
N LEU A 128 -8.61 -18.53 12.97
CA LEU A 128 -7.76 -18.32 11.80
C LEU A 128 -8.36 -17.33 10.79
N TYR A 129 -9.69 -17.31 10.60
CA TYR A 129 -10.35 -16.42 9.65
C TYR A 129 -10.13 -14.94 10.03
N ARG A 130 -10.25 -14.61 11.31
CA ARG A 130 -10.00 -13.25 11.82
C ARG A 130 -8.54 -12.82 11.62
N SER A 131 -7.60 -13.74 11.84
CA SER A 131 -6.17 -13.49 11.62
C SER A 131 -5.84 -13.34 10.13
N LEU A 132 -6.43 -14.19 9.27
CA LEU A 132 -6.30 -14.13 7.82
C LEU A 132 -6.85 -12.82 7.24
N ALA A 133 -8.00 -12.34 7.73
CA ALA A 133 -8.53 -11.03 7.35
C ALA A 133 -7.57 -9.89 7.73
N GLY A 134 -6.99 -9.94 8.93
CA GLY A 134 -5.96 -8.97 9.35
C GLY A 134 -4.71 -8.99 8.47
N ILE A 135 -4.19 -10.18 8.15
CA ILE A 135 -3.05 -10.35 7.23
C ILE A 135 -3.38 -9.83 5.84
N TRP A 136 -4.59 -10.12 5.35
CA TRP A 136 -5.08 -9.61 4.07
C TRP A 136 -5.09 -8.08 4.06
N ILE A 137 -5.60 -7.41 5.09
CA ILE A 137 -5.60 -5.93 5.19
C ILE A 137 -4.18 -5.38 5.10
N ILE A 138 -3.22 -5.98 5.82
CA ILE A 138 -1.81 -5.55 5.79
C ILE A 138 -1.25 -5.67 4.37
N PHE A 139 -1.48 -6.81 3.72
CA PHE A 139 -1.02 -7.04 2.35
C PHE A 139 -1.70 -6.10 1.35
N ALA A 140 -3.00 -5.83 1.53
CA ALA A 140 -3.78 -4.93 0.72
C ALA A 140 -3.32 -3.47 0.84
N LEU A 141 -3.00 -3.00 2.05
CA LEU A 141 -2.41 -1.69 2.27
C LEU A 141 -1.01 -1.57 1.65
N ALA A 142 -0.20 -2.62 1.75
CA ALA A 142 1.11 -2.64 1.09
C ALA A 142 0.97 -2.60 -0.45
N TRP A 143 0.00 -3.33 -0.98
CA TRP A 143 -0.32 -3.32 -2.41
C TRP A 143 -0.85 -1.96 -2.88
N LEU A 144 -1.75 -1.34 -2.13
CA LEU A 144 -2.28 0.00 -2.41
C LEU A 144 -1.16 1.04 -2.41
N ALA A 145 -0.23 0.97 -1.45
CA ALA A 145 0.94 1.84 -1.41
C ALA A 145 1.87 1.64 -2.63
N LEU A 146 1.99 0.42 -3.17
CA LEU A 146 2.73 0.17 -4.42
C LEU A 146 2.03 0.82 -5.62
N ILE A 147 0.70 0.73 -5.71
CA ILE A 147 -0.08 1.40 -6.77
C ILE A 147 0.12 2.91 -6.68
N LEU A 148 -0.02 3.49 -5.49
CA LEU A 148 0.19 4.93 -5.27
C LEU A 148 1.62 5.35 -5.66
N ASN A 149 2.63 4.58 -5.28
CA ASN A 149 4.03 4.83 -5.65
C ASN A 149 4.25 4.78 -7.17
N MET A 150 3.61 3.84 -7.89
CA MET A 150 3.64 3.81 -9.35
C MET A 150 2.90 4.99 -9.97
N GLY A 151 1.75 5.38 -9.40
CA GLY A 151 1.00 6.57 -9.79
C GLY A 151 1.84 7.84 -9.63
N SER A 152 2.54 8.00 -8.51
CA SER A 152 3.45 9.12 -8.27
C SER A 152 4.59 9.19 -9.29
N ARG A 153 5.15 8.05 -9.73
CA ARG A 153 6.18 8.03 -10.79
C ARG A 153 5.64 8.45 -12.15
N VAL A 154 4.45 7.95 -12.52
CA VAL A 154 3.77 8.38 -13.75
C VAL A 154 3.47 9.87 -13.66
N MET A 155 2.98 10.34 -12.52
CA MET A 155 2.73 11.75 -12.26
C MET A 155 4.00 12.58 -12.38
N GLN A 156 5.14 12.16 -11.83
CA GLN A 156 6.42 12.86 -12.02
C GLN A 156 6.84 12.90 -13.50
N HIS A 157 6.65 11.82 -14.25
CA HIS A 157 6.93 11.83 -15.70
C HIS A 157 6.00 12.77 -16.46
N VAL A 158 4.70 12.79 -16.14
CA VAL A 158 3.73 13.71 -16.74
C VAL A 158 4.03 15.15 -16.35
N VAL A 159 4.31 15.42 -15.07
CA VAL A 159 4.67 16.75 -14.56
C VAL A 159 5.97 17.26 -15.19
N VAL A 160 7.00 16.43 -15.36
CA VAL A 160 8.24 16.82 -16.05
C VAL A 160 7.99 17.07 -17.55
N LEU A 161 7.09 16.32 -18.19
CA LEU A 161 6.72 16.54 -19.59
C LEU A 161 5.83 17.78 -19.78
N THR A 162 4.98 18.10 -18.79
CA THR A 162 4.10 19.28 -18.80
C THR A 162 4.82 20.55 -18.33
N HIS A 163 5.78 20.42 -17.42
CA HIS A 163 6.60 21.50 -16.87
C HIS A 163 8.09 21.09 -16.85
N PRO A 164 8.80 21.20 -17.99
CA PRO A 164 10.24 20.87 -18.06
C PRO A 164 11.15 21.76 -17.18
N GLY A 165 10.63 22.85 -16.59
CA GLY A 165 11.40 23.81 -15.78
C GLY A 165 11.58 23.47 -14.29
N PHE A 166 10.85 22.50 -13.72
CA PHE A 166 10.90 22.25 -12.26
C PHE A 166 12.10 21.39 -11.83
N LYS A 167 12.65 20.58 -12.74
CA LYS A 167 13.81 19.70 -12.44
C LYS A 167 15.10 20.46 -12.14
N GLN A 168 15.25 21.69 -12.61
CA GLN A 168 16.42 22.51 -12.31
C GLN A 168 16.41 23.06 -10.88
N GLN A 169 15.22 23.24 -10.27
CA GLN A 169 15.10 23.81 -8.92
C GLN A 169 15.40 22.82 -7.78
N GLU A 170 15.00 21.54 -7.89
CA GLU A 170 15.35 20.53 -6.88
C GLU A 170 16.85 20.19 -6.90
N GLU A 171 17.51 20.17 -8.07
CA GLU A 171 18.97 19.98 -8.15
C GLU A 171 19.75 21.20 -7.62
N GLU A 172 19.23 22.42 -7.76
CA GLU A 172 19.86 23.64 -7.19
C GLU A 172 19.72 23.73 -5.66
N GLU A 173 18.60 23.30 -5.07
CA GLU A 173 18.41 23.28 -3.62
C GLU A 173 19.27 22.21 -2.92
N ASP A 174 19.40 21.01 -3.49
CA ASP A 174 20.26 19.95 -2.93
C ASP A 174 21.76 20.32 -3.02
N VAL A 175 22.19 20.98 -4.10
CA VAL A 175 23.58 21.47 -4.27
C VAL A 175 23.89 22.66 -3.35
N SER A 176 22.90 23.53 -3.08
CA SER A 176 23.05 24.67 -2.16
C SER A 176 23.11 24.22 -0.69
N SER A 177 22.31 23.23 -0.31
CA SER A 177 22.34 22.62 1.03
C SER A 177 23.68 21.91 1.31
N CYS A 178 24.20 21.19 0.32
CA CYS A 178 25.51 20.52 0.41
C CYS A 178 26.67 21.54 0.56
N LYS A 179 26.58 22.71 -0.11
CA LYS A 179 27.56 23.80 0.03
C LYS A 179 27.54 24.48 1.41
N LEU A 180 26.36 24.64 2.00
CA LEU A 180 26.20 25.22 3.34
C LEU A 180 26.76 24.32 4.44
N GLU A 181 26.69 23.00 4.28
CA GLU A 181 27.23 22.05 5.27
C GLU A 181 28.78 22.00 5.28
N ASP A 182 29.43 22.21 4.13
CA ASP A 182 30.90 22.26 4.03
C ASP A 182 31.49 23.59 4.55
N THR A 183 30.77 24.71 4.40
CA THR A 183 31.25 26.02 4.89
C THR A 183 31.13 26.20 6.41
N SER A 184 30.32 25.36 7.08
CA SER A 184 30.09 25.41 8.53
C SER A 184 31.13 24.59 9.34
N LYS A 185 31.96 23.79 8.67
CA LYS A 185 32.99 22.93 9.30
C LYS A 185 34.41 23.51 9.24
N ILE A 186 34.58 24.78 8.86
CA ILE A 186 35.88 25.49 8.82
C ILE A 186 35.89 26.61 9.86
#